data_AF-A0A377QZJ0-F1
#
_entry.id   AF-A0A377QZJ0-F1
#
_cell.length_a   1.000
_cell.length_b   1.000
_cell.length_c   1.000
_cell.angle_alpha   90.00
_cell.angle_beta   90.00
_cell.angle_gamma   90.00
#
_symmetry.space_group_name_H-M   'P 1'
#
loop_
_entity.id
_entity.type
_entity.pdbx_description
1 polymer ?
#
loop_
_entity_poly.entity_id
_entity_poly.type
_entity_poly.pdbx_seq_one_letter_code
_entity_poly.pdbx_strand_id
1 'polypeptide(L)'
;MNWQNQKILVAGMGGSGLSMLSYLHAQGAAVAAYDEKFPDGRTAELQRQFAGTECHTGSLQDALDKGFDILALSPGISERRADIAAFKQRGGRVLGDIEILAGIVEERGDKVIAITGSNGKTTVTSLVGHLCRQCGLDTVVAGNIGTPVLEAEMQRGGRRADVWVLELSSFQLENTESLRPDAAAVLNISEDHLDRYDDLLDYAHTKDKIFRGSGVQVLNADDPLCRAMKRAGRGVKWFSLESGADYWLDSAAGRLKAGADDLAAAADIPLQGRHNAANVLAAVALCEAVGLPRTELLQHVRTFKGLPHRVEKIGEKNGVVFIDDSKGTNVGATAAAIGGLQSPLFAILGGLGKGQDFTPLAAVLRGKAKAVLLIGRDAPQIRRDLSGAGVELIDCATLQEAVRAAYARAQSGDIVLLSPACASFDMFDGYAHRSAVFAEAFAAL
;
A
#
# COMPACT_ATOMS: atom_id res chain seq x y z
N MET A 1 13.21 -5.69 24.15
CA MET A 1 14.32 -6.57 23.66
C MET A 1 15.67 -5.96 24.03
N ASN A 2 16.70 -6.74 24.37
CA ASN A 2 18.05 -6.21 24.64
C ASN A 2 18.95 -6.33 23.39
N TRP A 3 19.33 -5.20 22.82
CA TRP A 3 20.17 -5.11 21.61
C TRP A 3 21.66 -4.89 21.91
N GLN A 4 22.01 -4.67 23.18
CA GLN A 4 23.34 -4.25 23.57
C GLN A 4 24.40 -5.29 23.19
N ASN A 5 25.44 -4.85 22.48
CA ASN A 5 26.55 -5.67 21.97
C ASN A 5 26.16 -6.79 20.99
N GLN A 6 24.92 -6.83 20.49
CA GLN A 6 24.56 -7.76 19.41
C GLN A 6 25.18 -7.30 18.10
N LYS A 7 25.73 -8.23 17.31
CA LYS A 7 26.30 -7.94 15.99
C LYS A 7 25.21 -8.05 14.93
N ILE A 8 24.83 -6.91 14.37
CA ILE A 8 23.68 -6.83 13.46
C ILE A 8 24.12 -6.27 12.11
N LEU A 9 23.88 -7.01 11.05
CA LEU A 9 23.98 -6.50 9.68
C LEU A 9 22.62 -5.95 9.26
N VAL A 10 22.55 -4.67 8.93
CA VAL A 10 21.35 -4.06 8.34
C VAL A 10 21.49 -4.07 6.83
N ALA A 11 20.62 -4.79 6.12
CA ALA A 11 20.70 -4.97 4.68
C ALA A 11 19.63 -4.15 3.93
N GLY A 12 20.10 -3.36 2.97
CA GLY A 12 19.33 -2.43 2.14
C GLY A 12 19.22 -1.06 2.80
N MET A 13 19.70 0.00 2.15
CA MET A 13 19.95 1.32 2.77
C MET A 13 19.00 2.43 2.28
N GLY A 14 17.78 2.03 1.89
CA GLY A 14 16.63 2.92 1.75
C GLY A 14 16.05 3.36 3.11
N GLY A 15 14.85 3.96 3.09
CA GLY A 15 14.22 4.56 4.28
C GLY A 15 14.10 3.62 5.49
N SER A 16 13.50 2.43 5.31
CA SER A 16 13.39 1.43 6.40
C SER A 16 14.76 0.98 6.91
N GLY A 17 15.71 0.73 6.03
CA GLY A 17 17.07 0.33 6.38
C GLY A 17 17.80 1.34 7.23
N LEU A 18 17.78 2.61 6.81
CA LEU A 18 18.38 3.70 7.58
C LEU A 18 17.70 3.87 8.95
N SER A 19 16.37 3.71 9.02
CA SER A 19 15.64 3.77 10.30
C SER A 19 16.01 2.63 11.25
N MET A 20 16.21 1.40 10.74
CA MET A 20 16.69 0.27 11.53
C MET A 20 18.10 0.50 12.02
N LEU A 21 19.01 0.93 11.14
CA LEU A 21 20.40 1.23 11.50
C LEU A 21 20.46 2.28 12.62
N SER A 22 19.72 3.38 12.46
CA SER A 22 19.64 4.46 13.43
C SER A 22 19.09 4.00 14.78
N TYR A 23 17.97 3.26 14.77
CA TYR A 23 17.35 2.75 15.99
C TYR A 23 18.29 1.78 16.72
N LEU A 24 18.81 0.77 16.03
CA LEU A 24 19.68 -0.25 16.63
C LEU A 24 20.99 0.35 17.16
N HIS A 25 21.58 1.31 16.46
CA HIS A 25 22.74 2.05 16.94
C HIS A 25 22.41 2.81 18.24
N ALA A 26 21.27 3.50 18.30
CA ALA A 26 20.82 4.20 19.51
C ALA A 26 20.53 3.25 20.69
N GLN A 27 20.18 1.99 20.42
CA GLN A 27 20.01 0.94 21.44
C GLN A 27 21.33 0.25 21.84
N GLY A 28 22.48 0.69 21.33
CA GLY A 28 23.80 0.15 21.69
C GLY A 28 24.17 -1.18 21.01
N ALA A 29 23.53 -1.52 19.89
CA ALA A 29 23.94 -2.65 19.06
C ALA A 29 25.23 -2.34 18.28
N ALA A 30 26.02 -3.37 18.00
CA ALA A 30 27.15 -3.29 17.09
C ALA A 30 26.63 -3.48 15.65
N VAL A 31 26.30 -2.38 14.99
CA VAL A 31 25.65 -2.39 13.67
C VAL A 31 26.64 -2.23 12.52
N ALA A 32 26.35 -2.91 11.41
CA ALA A 32 26.96 -2.69 10.11
C ALA A 32 25.88 -2.44 9.05
N ALA A 33 26.21 -1.67 8.02
CA ALA A 33 25.33 -1.39 6.90
C ALA A 33 25.75 -2.23 5.67
N TYR A 34 24.77 -2.75 4.95
CA TYR A 34 24.96 -3.43 3.67
C TYR A 34 24.01 -2.88 2.61
N ASP A 35 24.54 -2.67 1.41
CA ASP A 35 23.77 -2.51 0.18
C ASP A 35 24.57 -3.13 -0.97
N GLU A 36 23.92 -3.64 -2.02
CA GLU A 36 24.65 -4.22 -3.17
C GLU A 36 25.63 -3.20 -3.76
N LYS A 37 25.19 -1.93 -3.81
CA LYS A 37 26.00 -0.79 -4.18
C LYS A 37 25.56 0.47 -3.42
N PHE A 38 26.51 1.11 -2.75
CA PHE A 38 26.29 2.45 -2.21
C PHE A 38 26.42 3.53 -3.28
N PRO A 39 25.56 4.55 -3.27
CA PRO A 39 25.82 5.80 -3.98
C PRO A 39 27.11 6.48 -3.48
N ASP A 40 27.74 7.27 -4.33
CA ASP A 40 28.96 8.00 -3.97
C ASP A 40 28.73 8.88 -2.73
N GLY A 41 29.67 8.82 -1.79
CA GLY A 41 29.60 9.57 -0.53
C GLY A 41 28.71 8.97 0.57
N ARG A 42 27.84 7.99 0.25
CA ARG A 42 26.93 7.38 1.23
C ARG A 42 27.66 6.69 2.39
N THR A 43 28.75 5.99 2.10
CA THR A 43 29.59 5.37 3.14
C THR A 43 30.14 6.41 4.13
N ALA A 44 30.65 7.54 3.63
CA ALA A 44 31.19 8.61 4.47
C ALA A 44 30.09 9.35 5.25
N GLU A 45 28.87 9.42 4.71
CA GLU A 45 27.69 9.91 5.44
C GLU A 45 27.35 8.97 6.61
N LEU A 46 27.21 7.67 6.35
CA LEU A 46 26.87 6.67 7.37
C LEU A 46 27.92 6.63 8.48
N GLN A 47 29.21 6.66 8.13
CA GLN A 47 30.29 6.65 9.12
C GLN A 47 30.34 7.92 9.98
N ARG A 48 29.96 9.08 9.42
CA ARG A 48 29.84 10.34 10.19
C ARG A 48 28.63 10.32 11.12
N GLN A 49 27.51 9.74 10.67
CA GLN A 49 26.26 9.71 11.43
C GLN A 49 26.27 8.63 12.52
N PHE A 50 26.88 7.47 12.24
CA PHE A 50 26.88 6.29 13.09
C PHE A 50 28.34 5.84 13.29
N ALA A 51 29.01 6.46 14.26
CA ALA A 51 30.43 6.22 14.52
C ALA A 51 30.73 4.73 14.71
N GLY A 52 31.75 4.22 14.02
CA GLY A 52 32.16 2.82 14.07
C GLY A 52 31.33 1.86 13.21
N THR A 53 30.37 2.34 12.42
CA THR A 53 29.58 1.50 11.51
C THR A 53 30.40 1.06 10.31
N GLU A 54 30.56 -0.26 10.16
CA GLU A 54 31.13 -0.85 8.95
C GLU A 54 30.13 -0.80 7.79
N CYS A 55 30.60 -0.57 6.57
CA CYS A 55 29.78 -0.60 5.36
C CYS A 55 30.30 -1.71 4.43
N HIS A 56 29.43 -2.65 4.07
CA HIS A 56 29.73 -3.78 3.18
C HIS A 56 28.96 -3.64 1.87
N THR A 57 29.59 -4.02 0.76
CA THR A 57 29.00 -3.98 -0.60
C THR A 57 29.27 -5.27 -1.35
N GLY A 58 28.64 -5.42 -2.53
CA GLY A 58 28.79 -6.61 -3.35
C GLY A 58 27.88 -7.75 -2.86
N SER A 59 28.44 -8.94 -2.69
CA SER A 59 27.68 -10.12 -2.27
C SER A 59 27.20 -10.02 -0.82
N LEU A 60 25.92 -10.29 -0.58
CA LEU A 60 25.36 -10.37 0.77
C LEU A 60 25.98 -11.55 1.55
N GLN A 61 26.30 -12.65 0.88
CA GLN A 61 26.97 -13.79 1.50
C GLN A 61 28.32 -13.39 2.11
N ASP A 62 29.14 -12.63 1.37
CA ASP A 62 30.46 -12.19 1.83
C ASP A 62 30.36 -11.25 3.05
N ALA A 63 29.32 -10.42 3.10
CA ALA A 63 29.03 -9.59 4.24
C ALA A 63 28.60 -10.43 5.46
N LEU A 64 27.69 -11.39 5.27
CA LEU A 64 27.19 -12.27 6.34
C LEU A 64 28.29 -13.15 6.94
N ASP A 65 29.27 -13.58 6.14
CA ASP A 65 30.39 -14.42 6.57
C ASP A 65 31.38 -13.68 7.49
N LYS A 66 31.18 -12.37 7.75
CA LYS A 66 31.94 -11.60 8.75
C LYS A 66 31.48 -11.80 10.21
N GLY A 67 30.55 -12.72 10.46
CA GLY A 67 30.21 -13.18 11.81
C GLY A 67 29.15 -12.32 12.52
N PHE A 68 28.09 -11.95 11.79
CA PHE A 68 26.90 -11.31 12.36
C PHE A 68 25.93 -12.36 12.93
N ASP A 69 25.24 -12.02 14.02
CA ASP A 69 24.24 -12.89 14.65
C ASP A 69 22.83 -12.65 14.10
N ILE A 70 22.58 -11.41 13.65
CA ILE A 70 21.29 -10.93 13.19
C ILE A 70 21.42 -10.22 11.86
N LEU A 71 20.52 -10.52 10.93
CA LEU A 71 20.29 -9.78 9.70
C LEU A 71 18.98 -8.99 9.85
N ALA A 72 19.10 -7.66 9.95
CA ALA A 72 17.97 -6.75 9.89
C ALA A 72 17.70 -6.40 8.41
N LEU A 73 16.63 -6.95 7.85
CA LEU A 73 16.37 -6.97 6.42
C LEU A 73 15.36 -5.89 6.01
N SER A 74 15.77 -4.98 5.14
CA SER A 74 14.86 -4.02 4.51
C SER A 74 13.85 -4.76 3.62
N PRO A 75 12.55 -4.35 3.59
CA PRO A 75 11.54 -5.04 2.81
C PRO A 75 11.82 -5.07 1.30
N GLY A 76 12.69 -4.21 0.77
CA GLY A 76 13.10 -4.24 -0.63
C GLY A 76 13.94 -5.47 -1.03
N ILE A 77 14.57 -6.14 -0.06
CA ILE A 77 15.36 -7.35 -0.30
C ILE A 77 14.48 -8.57 0.00
N SER A 78 14.40 -9.51 -0.95
CA SER A 78 13.65 -10.75 -0.77
C SER A 78 14.28 -11.64 0.29
N GLU A 79 13.49 -12.12 1.26
CA GLU A 79 13.98 -13.09 2.25
C GLU A 79 14.25 -14.48 1.66
N ARG A 80 13.79 -14.74 0.43
CA ARG A 80 13.88 -16.03 -0.26
C ARG A 80 15.24 -16.26 -0.93
N ARG A 81 16.19 -15.32 -0.80
CA ARG A 81 17.54 -15.49 -1.34
C ARG A 81 18.27 -16.66 -0.67
N ALA A 82 19.06 -17.39 -1.45
CA ALA A 82 19.78 -18.57 -0.97
C ALA A 82 20.81 -18.25 0.13
N ASP A 83 21.44 -17.08 0.06
CA ASP A 83 22.39 -16.58 1.07
C ASP A 83 21.71 -16.34 2.44
N ILE A 84 20.49 -15.78 2.44
CA ILE A 84 19.67 -15.59 3.65
C ILE A 84 19.21 -16.95 4.21
N ALA A 85 18.81 -17.89 3.35
CA ALA A 85 18.44 -19.23 3.77
C ALA A 85 19.63 -19.96 4.44
N ALA A 86 20.83 -19.87 3.86
CA ALA A 86 22.06 -20.42 4.43
C ALA A 86 22.40 -19.77 5.78
N PHE A 87 22.21 -18.46 5.91
CA PHE A 87 22.40 -17.74 7.17
C PHE A 87 21.46 -18.25 8.28
N LYS A 88 20.16 -18.40 7.97
CA LYS A 88 19.17 -18.99 8.89
C LYS A 88 19.57 -20.42 9.32
N GLN A 89 20.02 -21.26 8.38
CA GLN A 89 20.46 -22.64 8.67
C GLN A 89 21.66 -22.71 9.62
N ARG A 90 22.52 -21.69 9.65
CA ARG A 90 23.66 -21.58 10.57
C ARG A 90 23.30 -20.97 11.93
N GLY A 91 22.00 -20.77 12.20
CA GLY A 91 21.49 -20.20 13.45
C GLY A 91 21.36 -18.67 13.44
N GLY A 92 21.62 -18.02 12.31
CA GLY A 92 21.44 -16.58 12.14
C GLY A 92 19.95 -16.20 12.22
N ARG A 93 19.66 -15.08 12.88
CA ARG A 93 18.28 -14.57 13.01
C ARG A 93 18.01 -13.50 11.96
N VAL A 94 16.86 -13.57 11.30
CA VAL A 94 16.44 -12.56 10.31
C VAL A 94 15.18 -11.88 10.82
N LEU A 95 15.15 -10.55 10.75
CA LEU A 95 14.01 -9.75 11.20
C LEU A 95 13.86 -8.49 10.36
N GLY A 96 12.65 -7.92 10.34
CA GLY A 96 12.36 -6.62 9.71
C GLY A 96 12.14 -5.50 10.72
N ASP A 97 11.92 -4.29 10.22
CA ASP A 97 11.59 -3.11 11.02
C ASP A 97 10.30 -3.27 11.83
N ILE A 98 9.27 -3.89 11.23
CA ILE A 98 8.00 -4.18 11.90
C ILE A 98 8.18 -5.19 13.06
N GLU A 99 9.08 -6.17 12.93
CA GLU A 99 9.34 -7.15 13.99
C GLU A 99 10.00 -6.49 15.20
N ILE A 100 10.90 -5.53 14.98
CA ILE A 100 11.49 -4.71 16.05
C ILE A 100 10.39 -3.89 16.71
N LEU A 101 9.56 -3.19 15.93
CA LEU A 101 8.45 -2.39 16.47
C LEU A 101 7.48 -3.26 17.29
N ALA A 102 7.14 -4.46 16.82
CA ALA A 102 6.20 -5.37 17.47
C ALA A 102 6.57 -5.64 18.93
N GLY A 103 7.85 -5.91 19.21
CA GLY A 103 8.32 -6.10 20.58
C GLY A 103 8.22 -4.84 21.44
N ILE A 104 8.43 -3.65 20.85
CA ILE A 104 8.36 -2.36 21.57
C ILE A 104 6.91 -2.06 21.97
N VAL A 105 5.97 -2.17 21.03
CA VAL A 105 4.56 -1.85 21.27
C VAL A 105 3.91 -2.85 22.21
N GLU A 106 4.31 -4.13 22.15
CA GLU A 106 3.86 -5.16 23.09
C GLU A 106 4.37 -4.90 24.51
N GLU A 107 5.66 -4.62 24.68
CA GLU A 107 6.25 -4.30 25.99
C GLU A 107 5.61 -3.05 26.62
N ARG A 108 5.22 -2.07 25.78
CA ARG A 108 4.59 -0.82 26.22
C ARG A 108 3.07 -0.93 26.40
N GLY A 109 2.44 -1.98 25.87
CA GLY A 109 0.99 -2.11 25.81
C GLY A 109 0.33 -1.02 24.96
N ASP A 110 0.98 -0.57 23.88
CA ASP A 110 0.38 0.34 22.90
C ASP A 110 -0.66 -0.45 22.07
N LYS A 111 -1.80 0.16 21.73
CA LYS A 111 -2.74 -0.50 20.80
C LYS A 111 -2.19 -0.48 19.38
N VAL A 112 -2.54 -1.49 18.59
CA VAL A 112 -2.12 -1.62 17.19
C VAL A 112 -3.31 -1.92 16.28
N ILE A 113 -3.49 -1.07 15.27
CA ILE A 113 -4.32 -1.32 14.09
C ILE A 113 -3.39 -1.61 12.91
N ALA A 114 -3.50 -2.78 12.28
CA ALA A 114 -2.65 -3.16 11.15
C ALA A 114 -3.47 -3.36 9.86
N ILE A 115 -3.03 -2.76 8.76
CA ILE A 115 -3.78 -2.74 7.50
C ILE A 115 -2.91 -3.25 6.36
N THR A 116 -3.37 -4.28 5.65
CA THR A 116 -2.78 -4.75 4.40
C THR A 116 -3.85 -5.04 3.34
N GLY A 117 -3.40 -5.48 2.17
CA GLY A 117 -4.22 -5.75 0.97
C GLY A 117 -3.41 -5.44 -0.29
N SER A 118 -3.95 -5.78 -1.46
CA SER A 118 -3.38 -5.31 -2.74
C SER A 118 -3.63 -3.81 -2.88
N ASN A 119 -4.87 -3.38 -2.67
CA ASN A 119 -5.35 -2.01 -2.91
C ASN A 119 -6.06 -1.41 -1.68
N GLY A 120 -6.17 -0.08 -1.66
CA GLY A 120 -6.88 0.66 -0.60
C GLY A 120 -6.10 0.91 0.70
N LYS A 121 -4.98 0.20 0.93
CA LYS A 121 -4.15 0.27 2.15
C LYS A 121 -3.90 1.69 2.66
N THR A 122 -3.36 2.55 1.81
CA THR A 122 -3.01 3.93 2.19
C THR A 122 -4.21 4.77 2.54
N THR A 123 -5.29 4.66 1.76
CA THR A 123 -6.52 5.40 2.02
C THR A 123 -7.11 4.98 3.35
N VAL A 124 -7.21 3.67 3.62
CA VAL A 124 -7.72 3.14 4.90
C VAL A 124 -6.81 3.52 6.06
N THR A 125 -5.49 3.37 5.93
CA THR A 125 -4.53 3.73 6.99
C THR A 125 -4.61 5.23 7.32
N SER A 126 -4.68 6.08 6.30
CA SER A 126 -4.79 7.53 6.49
C SER A 126 -6.13 7.92 7.10
N LEU A 127 -7.22 7.29 6.67
CA LEU A 127 -8.55 7.51 7.21
C LEU A 127 -8.63 7.06 8.68
N VAL A 128 -8.17 5.85 9.01
CA VAL A 128 -8.10 5.35 10.39
C VAL A 128 -7.25 6.28 11.25
N GLY A 129 -6.07 6.68 10.76
CA GLY A 129 -5.21 7.65 11.44
C GLY A 129 -5.86 9.00 11.68
N HIS A 130 -6.61 9.51 10.69
CA HIS A 130 -7.42 10.73 10.83
C HIS A 130 -8.51 10.55 11.89
N LEU A 131 -9.29 9.48 11.81
CA LEU A 131 -10.39 9.21 12.73
C LEU A 131 -9.91 9.06 14.18
N CYS A 132 -8.85 8.30 14.43
CA CYS A 132 -8.28 8.13 15.76
C CYS A 132 -7.83 9.48 16.36
N ARG A 133 -7.16 10.34 15.58
CA ARG A 133 -6.74 11.68 16.03
C ARG A 133 -7.93 12.59 16.32
N GLN A 134 -8.95 12.57 15.45
CA GLN A 134 -10.14 13.40 15.63
C GLN A 134 -10.96 12.96 16.85
N CYS A 135 -10.95 11.67 17.19
CA CYS A 135 -11.52 11.14 18.44
C CYS A 135 -10.58 11.35 19.65
N GLY A 136 -9.53 12.15 19.53
CA GLY A 136 -8.67 12.55 20.65
C GLY A 136 -7.56 11.59 21.05
N LEU A 137 -7.30 10.51 20.29
CA LEU A 137 -6.21 9.58 20.60
C LEU A 137 -4.83 10.11 20.16
N ASP A 138 -3.79 9.92 20.99
CA ASP A 138 -2.38 10.04 20.57
C ASP A 138 -2.05 8.92 19.58
N THR A 139 -2.15 9.27 18.30
CA THR A 139 -2.13 8.32 17.18
C THR A 139 -0.85 8.45 16.36
N VAL A 140 -0.15 7.33 16.21
CA VAL A 140 0.98 7.19 15.30
C VAL A 140 0.51 6.54 14.00
N VAL A 141 0.84 7.12 12.86
CA VAL A 141 0.60 6.52 11.54
C VAL A 141 1.96 6.29 10.89
N ALA A 142 2.29 5.04 10.60
CA ALA A 142 3.61 4.64 10.10
C ALA A 142 3.52 3.34 9.29
N GLY A 143 4.65 2.87 8.75
CA GLY A 143 4.75 1.58 8.06
C GLY A 143 5.30 1.71 6.65
N ASN A 144 4.64 1.05 5.70
CA ASN A 144 5.00 1.01 4.29
C ASN A 144 4.88 2.37 3.57
N ILE A 145 4.10 3.31 4.13
CA ILE A 145 3.97 4.67 3.62
C ILE A 145 4.16 5.70 4.73
N GLY A 146 4.66 6.88 4.35
CA GLY A 146 4.94 7.96 5.28
C GLY A 146 6.23 7.69 6.01
N THR A 147 6.19 7.77 7.34
CA THR A 147 7.36 7.61 8.21
C THR A 147 7.64 6.11 8.45
N PRO A 148 8.89 5.64 8.25
CA PRO A 148 9.32 4.31 8.69
C PRO A 148 9.03 4.09 10.19
N VAL A 149 8.65 2.88 10.57
CA VAL A 149 8.15 2.61 11.93
C VAL A 149 9.16 2.93 13.04
N LEU A 150 10.44 2.65 12.81
CA LEU A 150 11.48 2.88 13.82
C LEU A 150 11.90 4.35 13.88
N GLU A 151 11.75 5.09 12.77
CA GLU A 151 11.90 6.54 12.80
C GLU A 151 10.77 7.17 13.62
N ALA A 152 9.52 6.74 13.41
CA ALA A 152 8.38 7.19 14.19
C ALA A 152 8.56 6.88 15.69
N GLU A 153 9.05 5.68 16.04
CA GLU A 153 9.35 5.31 17.42
C GLU A 153 10.46 6.19 18.03
N MET A 154 11.54 6.46 17.30
CA MET A 154 12.58 7.37 17.77
C MET A 154 12.05 8.78 18.03
N GLN A 155 11.17 9.30 17.17
CA GLN A 155 10.51 10.60 17.35
C GLN A 155 9.62 10.64 18.61
N ARG A 156 9.08 9.49 19.04
CA ARG A 156 8.32 9.41 20.31
C ARG A 156 9.21 9.51 21.54
N GLY A 157 10.48 9.12 21.44
CA GLY A 157 11.42 9.12 22.55
C GLY A 157 10.96 8.23 23.71
N GLY A 158 10.38 7.06 23.40
CA GLY A 158 9.92 6.09 24.39
C GLY A 158 8.52 6.35 24.97
N ARG A 159 7.82 7.44 24.57
CA ARG A 159 6.46 7.73 25.06
C ARG A 159 5.43 6.76 24.50
N ARG A 160 4.52 6.28 25.35
CA ARG A 160 3.34 5.46 25.01
C ARG A 160 2.44 6.16 24.01
N ALA A 161 1.99 5.45 22.97
CA ALA A 161 0.93 5.90 22.07
C ALA A 161 -0.40 5.28 22.50
N ASP A 162 -1.51 5.98 22.29
CA ASP A 162 -2.83 5.36 22.48
C ASP A 162 -3.07 4.31 21.39
N VAL A 163 -2.63 4.58 20.15
CA VAL A 163 -2.74 3.65 19.02
C VAL A 163 -1.69 3.87 17.95
N TRP A 164 -1.13 2.78 17.44
CA TRP A 164 -0.36 2.71 16.19
C TRP A 164 -1.25 2.23 15.06
N VAL A 165 -1.28 2.98 13.96
CA VAL A 165 -1.99 2.63 12.74
C VAL A 165 -0.95 2.33 11.67
N LEU A 166 -0.79 1.04 11.36
CA LEU A 166 0.31 0.53 10.54
C LEU A 166 -0.18 0.12 9.16
N GLU A 167 0.34 0.77 8.11
CA GLU A 167 0.24 0.23 6.75
C GLU A 167 1.33 -0.84 6.56
N LEU A 168 0.95 -2.08 6.24
CA LEU A 168 1.90 -3.18 6.06
C LEU A 168 1.87 -3.71 4.62
N SER A 169 3.03 -3.78 3.98
CA SER A 169 3.21 -4.51 2.73
C SER A 169 3.35 -6.02 2.99
N SER A 170 3.17 -6.84 1.95
CA SER A 170 3.48 -8.27 2.05
C SER A 170 4.97 -8.49 2.33
N PHE A 171 5.85 -7.64 1.78
CA PHE A 171 7.30 -7.69 1.99
C PHE A 171 7.71 -7.49 3.45
N GLN A 172 7.02 -6.61 4.17
CA GLN A 172 7.24 -6.45 5.60
C GLN A 172 6.71 -7.64 6.40
N LEU A 173 5.55 -8.17 6.00
CA LEU A 173 4.91 -9.31 6.68
C LEU A 173 5.70 -10.62 6.53
N GLU A 174 6.54 -10.76 5.49
CA GLU A 174 7.48 -11.89 5.33
C GLU A 174 8.29 -12.14 6.62
N ASN A 175 8.87 -11.08 7.18
CA ASN A 175 9.77 -11.12 8.35
C ASN A 175 9.13 -10.59 9.64
N THR A 176 7.80 -10.63 9.78
CA THR A 176 7.08 -10.12 10.97
C THR A 176 6.37 -11.25 11.71
N GLU A 177 6.95 -11.75 12.79
CA GLU A 177 6.48 -12.92 13.56
C GLU A 177 5.71 -12.56 14.84
N SER A 178 6.04 -11.43 15.47
CA SER A 178 5.58 -11.09 16.82
C SER A 178 4.51 -10.02 16.86
N LEU A 179 4.13 -9.41 15.72
CA LEU A 179 3.05 -8.42 15.72
C LEU A 179 1.72 -9.06 16.13
N ARG A 180 1.01 -8.45 17.09
CA ARG A 180 -0.30 -8.89 17.60
C ARG A 180 -1.31 -7.74 17.57
N PRO A 181 -1.88 -7.39 16.40
CA PRO A 181 -2.78 -6.25 16.31
C PRO A 181 -4.06 -6.44 17.12
N ASP A 182 -4.54 -5.39 17.78
CA ASP A 182 -5.88 -5.32 18.39
C ASP A 182 -6.98 -5.39 17.33
N ALA A 183 -6.71 -4.80 16.17
CA ALA A 183 -7.54 -4.94 14.98
C ALA A 183 -6.66 -5.02 13.73
N ALA A 184 -7.00 -5.90 12.79
CA ALA A 184 -6.29 -6.02 11.53
C ALA A 184 -7.23 -6.16 10.34
N ALA A 185 -6.81 -5.66 9.18
CA ALA A 185 -7.54 -5.83 7.92
C ALA A 185 -6.65 -6.39 6.81
N VAL A 186 -7.24 -7.31 6.04
CA VAL A 186 -6.83 -7.59 4.66
C VAL A 186 -7.97 -7.09 3.78
N LEU A 187 -7.71 -6.02 3.03
CA LEU A 187 -8.77 -5.27 2.33
C LEU A 187 -9.25 -5.97 1.04
N ASN A 188 -8.34 -6.65 0.36
CA ASN A 188 -8.55 -7.37 -0.90
C ASN A 188 -7.23 -8.06 -1.29
N ILE A 189 -7.35 -9.09 -2.13
CA ILE A 189 -6.26 -9.79 -2.78
C ILE A 189 -6.52 -9.83 -4.29
N SER A 190 -5.64 -9.17 -5.03
CA SER A 190 -5.52 -9.22 -6.49
C SER A 190 -4.07 -9.38 -6.89
N GLU A 191 -3.81 -9.84 -8.12
CA GLU A 191 -2.46 -9.97 -8.66
C GLU A 191 -1.66 -8.68 -8.48
N ASP A 192 -0.51 -8.82 -7.82
CA ASP A 192 0.54 -7.82 -7.66
C ASP A 192 1.80 -8.58 -7.23
N HIS A 193 2.97 -8.05 -7.58
CA HIS A 193 4.26 -8.60 -7.14
C HIS A 193 4.51 -10.10 -7.46
N LEU A 194 4.00 -10.61 -8.59
CA LEU A 194 4.24 -12.00 -9.03
C LEU A 194 5.71 -12.26 -9.43
N ASP A 195 6.55 -11.23 -9.45
CA ASP A 195 8.01 -11.33 -9.54
C ASP A 195 8.68 -11.76 -8.22
N ARG A 196 7.96 -11.72 -7.09
CA ARG A 196 8.45 -12.06 -5.75
C ARG A 196 7.79 -13.30 -5.13
N TYR A 197 6.59 -13.65 -5.58
CA TYR A 197 5.80 -14.76 -5.03
C TYR A 197 5.60 -15.84 -6.08
N ASP A 198 5.46 -17.09 -5.63
CA ASP A 198 5.29 -18.23 -6.54
C ASP A 198 3.95 -18.14 -7.29
N ASP A 199 2.91 -17.69 -6.60
CA ASP A 199 1.57 -17.44 -7.13
C ASP A 199 0.75 -16.50 -6.23
N LEU A 200 -0.52 -16.29 -6.59
CA LEU A 200 -1.46 -15.45 -5.83
C LEU A 200 -1.79 -16.02 -4.43
N LEU A 201 -1.74 -17.35 -4.26
CA LEU A 201 -2.02 -17.98 -2.96
C LEU A 201 -0.85 -17.76 -2.00
N ASP A 202 0.40 -17.87 -2.46
CA ASP A 202 1.59 -17.54 -1.69
C ASP A 202 1.58 -16.07 -1.23
N TYR A 203 1.19 -15.16 -2.12
CA TYR A 203 0.96 -13.75 -1.79
C TYR A 203 -0.14 -13.55 -0.73
N ALA A 204 -1.27 -14.25 -0.87
CA ALA A 204 -2.37 -14.20 0.10
C ALA A 204 -1.94 -14.76 1.48
N HIS A 205 -1.25 -15.90 1.51
CA HIS A 205 -0.72 -16.52 2.73
C HIS A 205 0.27 -15.60 3.44
N THR A 206 1.12 -14.88 2.70
CA THR A 206 2.03 -13.89 3.29
C THR A 206 1.26 -12.77 3.98
N LYS A 207 0.15 -12.29 3.39
CA LYS A 207 -0.69 -11.25 4.02
C LYS A 207 -1.49 -11.75 5.21
N ASP A 208 -1.91 -13.02 5.23
CA ASP A 208 -2.61 -13.63 6.37
C ASP A 208 -1.80 -13.54 7.68
N LYS A 209 -0.46 -13.46 7.60
CA LYS A 209 0.41 -13.24 8.76
C LYS A 209 0.02 -12.01 9.59
N ILE A 210 -0.64 -11.01 9.01
CA ILE A 210 -1.14 -9.82 9.74
C ILE A 210 -2.13 -10.18 10.86
N PHE A 211 -2.81 -11.33 10.73
CA PHE A 211 -3.82 -11.80 11.66
C PHE A 211 -3.25 -12.56 12.86
N ARG A 212 -1.93 -12.56 13.09
CA ARG A 212 -1.34 -13.14 14.30
C ARG A 212 -1.90 -12.46 15.58
N GLY A 213 -2.07 -13.24 16.64
CA GLY A 213 -2.73 -12.81 17.88
C GLY A 213 -4.25 -13.01 17.90
N SER A 214 -4.92 -12.33 18.82
CA SER A 214 -6.34 -12.55 19.15
C SER A 214 -7.27 -11.37 18.83
N GLY A 215 -6.76 -10.25 18.28
CA GLY A 215 -7.56 -9.06 17.97
C GLY A 215 -8.69 -9.31 16.95
N VAL A 216 -9.42 -8.26 16.58
CA VAL A 216 -10.53 -8.37 15.62
C VAL A 216 -9.99 -8.47 14.18
N GLN A 217 -10.58 -9.36 13.38
CA GLN A 217 -10.35 -9.42 11.93
C GLN A 217 -11.39 -8.58 11.21
N VAL A 218 -10.97 -7.60 10.42
CA VAL A 218 -11.84 -6.86 9.49
C VAL A 218 -11.59 -7.43 8.09
N LEU A 219 -12.59 -8.09 7.52
CA LEU A 219 -12.45 -8.87 6.29
C LEU A 219 -13.43 -8.44 5.22
N ASN A 220 -12.97 -8.44 3.97
CA ASN A 220 -13.81 -8.21 2.81
C ASN A 220 -14.64 -9.46 2.51
N ALA A 221 -15.96 -9.34 2.59
CA ALA A 221 -16.89 -10.43 2.31
C ALA A 221 -17.03 -10.71 0.80
N ASP A 222 -16.67 -9.76 -0.07
CA ASP A 222 -16.79 -9.91 -1.52
C ASP A 222 -15.59 -10.69 -2.09
N ASP A 223 -14.45 -10.68 -1.39
CA ASP A 223 -13.20 -11.30 -1.83
C ASP A 223 -13.04 -12.74 -1.27
N PRO A 224 -13.02 -13.79 -2.12
CA PRO A 224 -12.91 -15.17 -1.68
C PRO A 224 -11.63 -15.48 -0.87
N LEU A 225 -10.50 -14.87 -1.21
CA LEU A 225 -9.23 -15.09 -0.51
C LEU A 225 -9.25 -14.41 0.85
N CYS A 226 -9.85 -13.22 0.97
CA CYS A 226 -10.07 -12.58 2.26
C CYS A 226 -11.02 -13.42 3.14
N ARG A 227 -12.10 -13.97 2.57
CA ARG A 227 -13.01 -14.88 3.29
C ARG A 227 -12.28 -16.09 3.87
N ALA A 228 -11.34 -16.67 3.11
CA ALA A 228 -10.55 -17.82 3.53
C ALA A 228 -9.58 -17.54 4.69
N MET A 229 -9.25 -16.26 4.96
CA MET A 229 -8.37 -15.85 6.07
C MET A 229 -9.08 -15.77 7.44
N LYS A 230 -10.38 -16.07 7.50
CA LYS A 230 -11.12 -16.14 8.77
C LYS A 230 -10.49 -17.19 9.68
N ARG A 231 -10.08 -16.80 10.89
CA ARG A 231 -9.55 -17.73 11.90
C ARG A 231 -10.64 -18.09 12.91
N ALA A 232 -10.74 -19.38 13.23
CA ALA A 232 -11.72 -19.87 14.20
C ALA A 232 -11.51 -19.24 15.60
N GLY A 233 -12.60 -18.95 16.31
CA GLY A 233 -12.54 -18.42 17.67
C GLY A 233 -12.18 -16.93 17.80
N ARG A 234 -12.03 -16.21 16.68
CA ARG A 234 -11.76 -14.76 16.68
C ARG A 234 -12.99 -13.92 16.40
N GLY A 235 -12.99 -12.69 16.93
CA GLY A 235 -13.94 -11.66 16.52
C GLY A 235 -13.69 -11.27 15.07
N VAL A 236 -14.74 -11.23 14.25
CA VAL A 236 -14.67 -10.87 12.83
C VAL A 236 -15.73 -9.82 12.54
N LYS A 237 -15.35 -8.80 11.77
CA LYS A 237 -16.23 -7.79 11.20
C LYS A 237 -16.13 -7.84 9.69
N TRP A 238 -17.22 -8.14 9.02
CA TRP A 238 -17.29 -8.23 7.57
C TRP A 238 -17.67 -6.89 6.95
N PHE A 239 -16.96 -6.50 5.90
CA PHE A 239 -17.43 -5.43 5.02
C PHE A 239 -17.76 -5.93 3.62
N SER A 240 -18.79 -5.36 2.98
CA SER A 240 -19.25 -5.76 1.64
C SER A 240 -19.78 -4.57 0.84
N LEU A 241 -19.58 -4.61 -0.47
CA LEU A 241 -20.22 -3.73 -1.45
C LEU A 241 -21.33 -4.42 -2.22
N GLU A 242 -21.42 -5.75 -2.16
CA GLU A 242 -22.32 -6.56 -2.98
C GLU A 242 -23.54 -7.07 -2.20
N SER A 243 -23.40 -7.30 -0.89
CA SER A 243 -24.42 -7.95 -0.08
C SER A 243 -24.47 -7.40 1.35
N GLY A 244 -25.50 -7.76 2.09
CA GLY A 244 -25.61 -7.42 3.51
C GLY A 244 -24.50 -8.08 4.34
N ALA A 245 -23.82 -7.29 5.16
CA ALA A 245 -22.75 -7.72 6.06
C ALA A 245 -22.78 -6.91 7.37
N ASP A 246 -21.77 -7.08 8.24
CA ASP A 246 -21.66 -6.23 9.44
C ASP A 246 -21.53 -4.76 9.06
N TYR A 247 -20.82 -4.46 7.97
CA TYR A 247 -20.65 -3.14 7.36
C TYR A 247 -20.88 -3.26 5.86
N TRP A 248 -21.80 -2.52 5.26
CA TRP A 248 -22.08 -2.74 3.84
C TRP A 248 -22.61 -1.52 3.11
N LEU A 249 -22.51 -1.54 1.78
CA LEU A 249 -23.13 -0.55 0.90
C LEU A 249 -24.49 -1.07 0.43
N ASP A 250 -25.56 -0.43 0.89
CA ASP A 250 -26.86 -0.55 0.25
C ASP A 250 -26.83 0.25 -1.05
N SER A 251 -26.54 -0.45 -2.15
CA SER A 251 -26.42 0.17 -3.48
C SER A 251 -27.76 0.72 -3.99
N ALA A 252 -28.89 0.14 -3.56
CA ALA A 252 -30.21 0.60 -3.97
C ALA A 252 -30.58 1.91 -3.25
N ALA A 253 -30.26 2.01 -1.96
CA ALA A 253 -30.48 3.23 -1.18
C ALA A 253 -29.35 4.28 -1.35
N GLY A 254 -28.18 3.87 -1.86
CA GLY A 254 -27.00 4.72 -1.93
C GLY A 254 -26.43 5.06 -0.54
N ARG A 255 -26.46 4.12 0.41
CA ARG A 255 -26.09 4.36 1.82
C ARG A 255 -25.10 3.31 2.35
N LEU A 256 -24.15 3.78 3.15
CA LEU A 256 -23.34 2.91 3.99
C LEU A 256 -24.12 2.51 5.24
N LYS A 257 -24.01 1.25 5.63
CA LYS A 257 -24.75 0.64 6.74
C LYS A 257 -23.84 -0.16 7.66
N ALA A 258 -24.25 -0.28 8.93
CA ALA A 258 -23.71 -1.23 9.89
C ALA A 258 -24.84 -2.12 10.41
N GLY A 259 -24.91 -3.38 9.95
CA GLY A 259 -26.09 -4.21 10.11
C GLY A 259 -27.34 -3.51 9.54
N ALA A 260 -28.32 -3.22 10.40
CA ALA A 260 -29.53 -2.49 10.02
C ALA A 260 -29.38 -0.95 10.06
N ASP A 261 -28.38 -0.44 10.79
CA ASP A 261 -28.19 0.99 11.04
C ASP A 261 -27.63 1.70 9.82
N ASP A 262 -28.10 2.92 9.57
CA ASP A 262 -27.53 3.79 8.56
C ASP A 262 -26.32 4.56 9.11
N LEU A 263 -25.19 4.47 8.42
CA LEU A 263 -23.97 5.20 8.75
C LEU A 263 -23.93 6.57 8.08
N ALA A 264 -24.07 6.59 6.75
CA ALA A 264 -24.02 7.81 5.95
C ALA A 264 -24.61 7.58 4.55
N ALA A 265 -25.08 8.64 3.90
CA ALA A 265 -25.27 8.58 2.45
C ALA A 265 -23.90 8.48 1.77
N ALA A 266 -23.78 7.64 0.73
CA ALA A 266 -22.53 7.50 -0.01
C ALA A 266 -22.11 8.84 -0.65
N ALA A 267 -23.08 9.68 -1.02
CA ALA A 267 -22.86 11.02 -1.57
C ALA A 267 -22.32 12.05 -0.54
N ASP A 268 -22.48 11.80 0.76
CA ASP A 268 -21.97 12.69 1.82
C ASP A 268 -20.48 12.46 2.10
N ILE A 269 -19.90 11.39 1.54
CA ILE A 269 -18.52 11.01 1.77
C ILE A 269 -17.65 11.74 0.75
N PRO A 270 -16.64 12.52 1.17
CA PRO A 270 -15.79 13.25 0.23
C PRO A 270 -15.04 12.35 -0.74
N LEU A 271 -14.77 11.10 -0.34
CA LEU A 271 -14.12 10.09 -1.16
C LEU A 271 -15.10 9.54 -2.20
N GLN A 272 -14.82 9.80 -3.48
CA GLN A 272 -15.66 9.35 -4.59
C GLN A 272 -15.37 7.90 -4.99
N GLY A 273 -16.40 7.20 -5.48
CA GLY A 273 -16.28 5.88 -6.07
C GLY A 273 -16.55 4.70 -5.12
N ARG A 274 -17.02 3.61 -5.69
CA ARG A 274 -17.51 2.42 -4.95
C ARG A 274 -16.41 1.74 -4.11
N HIS A 275 -15.17 1.73 -4.59
CA HIS A 275 -14.04 1.21 -3.81
C HIS A 275 -13.73 2.06 -2.56
N ASN A 276 -14.01 3.36 -2.60
CA ASN A 276 -13.84 4.23 -1.44
C ASN A 276 -14.94 4.02 -0.39
N ALA A 277 -16.14 3.61 -0.79
CA ALA A 277 -17.14 3.10 0.16
C ALA A 277 -16.60 1.90 0.95
N ALA A 278 -15.96 0.92 0.29
CA ALA A 278 -15.32 -0.20 0.98
C ALA A 278 -14.21 0.26 1.94
N ASN A 279 -13.36 1.22 1.51
CA ASN A 279 -12.32 1.79 2.37
C ASN A 279 -12.91 2.43 3.64
N VAL A 280 -14.03 3.15 3.53
CA VAL A 280 -14.71 3.77 4.67
C VAL A 280 -15.32 2.72 5.58
N LEU A 281 -16.01 1.72 5.04
CA LEU A 281 -16.58 0.62 5.82
C LEU A 281 -15.50 -0.12 6.62
N ALA A 282 -14.38 -0.45 5.98
CA ALA A 282 -13.24 -1.08 6.64
C ALA A 282 -12.62 -0.19 7.72
N ALA A 283 -12.43 1.11 7.45
CA ALA A 283 -11.87 2.05 8.41
C ALA A 283 -12.74 2.21 9.67
N VAL A 284 -14.06 2.36 9.50
CA VAL A 284 -15.01 2.44 10.62
C VAL A 284 -14.99 1.15 11.43
N ALA A 285 -15.00 -0.02 10.76
CA ALA A 285 -14.94 -1.31 11.43
C ALA A 285 -13.67 -1.49 12.27
N LEU A 286 -12.51 -1.06 11.76
CA LEU A 286 -11.22 -1.08 12.47
C LEU A 286 -11.20 -0.15 13.68
N CYS A 287 -11.69 1.09 13.54
CA CYS A 287 -11.77 2.05 14.64
C CYS A 287 -12.72 1.58 15.75
N GLU A 288 -13.90 1.07 15.41
CA GLU A 288 -14.83 0.51 16.40
C GLU A 288 -14.25 -0.74 17.08
N ALA A 289 -13.42 -1.52 16.39
CA ALA A 289 -12.78 -2.70 16.98
C ALA A 289 -11.78 -2.37 18.10
N VAL A 290 -11.21 -1.16 18.10
CA VAL A 290 -10.34 -0.68 19.19
C VAL A 290 -11.10 0.15 20.24
N GLY A 291 -12.41 0.28 20.11
CA GLY A 291 -13.31 0.89 21.09
C GLY A 291 -13.74 2.34 20.79
N LEU A 292 -13.48 2.87 19.59
CA LEU A 292 -13.94 4.22 19.25
C LEU A 292 -15.45 4.26 18.98
N PRO A 293 -16.18 5.27 19.50
CA PRO A 293 -17.62 5.34 19.36
C PRO A 293 -18.03 5.73 17.93
N ARG A 294 -18.93 4.92 17.34
CA ARG A 294 -19.45 5.10 15.98
C ARG A 294 -19.90 6.53 15.67
N THR A 295 -20.62 7.15 16.59
CA THR A 295 -21.18 8.49 16.41
C THR A 295 -20.11 9.55 16.15
N GLU A 296 -18.97 9.47 16.84
CA GLU A 296 -17.83 10.38 16.63
C GLU A 296 -17.12 10.05 15.32
N LEU A 297 -16.90 8.77 15.03
CA LEU A 297 -16.28 8.33 13.77
C LEU A 297 -17.01 8.89 12.55
N LEU A 298 -18.34 8.78 12.52
CA LEU A 298 -19.15 9.24 11.38
C LEU A 298 -19.12 10.75 11.18
N GLN A 299 -18.98 11.54 12.26
CA GLN A 299 -18.78 12.99 12.15
C GLN A 299 -17.46 13.31 11.44
N HIS A 300 -16.40 12.56 11.74
CA HIS A 300 -15.06 12.81 11.22
C HIS A 300 -14.77 12.15 9.87
N VAL A 301 -15.50 11.09 9.47
CA VAL A 301 -15.40 10.53 8.11
C VAL A 301 -15.67 11.60 7.06
N ARG A 302 -16.65 12.48 7.31
CA ARG A 302 -17.04 13.57 6.40
C ARG A 302 -15.99 14.66 6.26
N THR A 303 -14.98 14.73 7.14
CA THR A 303 -13.94 15.76 7.10
C THR A 303 -12.65 15.28 6.42
N PHE A 304 -12.56 14.00 6.06
CA PHE A 304 -11.39 13.44 5.39
C PHE A 304 -11.40 13.76 3.90
N LYS A 305 -10.39 14.51 3.43
CA LYS A 305 -10.31 15.03 2.05
C LYS A 305 -9.73 14.06 1.02
N GLY A 306 -9.34 12.85 1.43
CA GLY A 306 -8.62 11.92 0.57
C GLY A 306 -7.13 12.19 0.49
N LEU A 307 -6.48 11.51 -0.46
CA LEU A 307 -5.04 11.56 -0.67
C LEU A 307 -4.75 11.98 -2.12
N PRO A 308 -3.68 12.74 -2.36
CA PRO A 308 -3.25 13.05 -3.72
C PRO A 308 -3.03 11.79 -4.57
N HIS A 309 -3.25 11.91 -5.88
CA HIS A 309 -2.96 10.90 -6.90
C HIS A 309 -3.79 9.60 -6.81
N ARG A 310 -4.93 9.62 -6.10
CA ARG A 310 -5.86 8.49 -5.96
C ARG A 310 -7.24 8.90 -6.46
N VAL A 311 -7.44 8.83 -7.77
CA VAL A 311 -8.66 9.31 -8.45
C VAL A 311 -8.89 10.80 -8.14
N GLU A 312 -7.82 11.58 -8.25
CA GLU A 312 -7.83 13.02 -7.97
C GLU A 312 -8.23 13.82 -9.22
N LYS A 313 -9.26 14.66 -9.12
CA LYS A 313 -9.57 15.63 -10.19
C LYS A 313 -8.50 16.71 -10.19
N ILE A 314 -7.64 16.70 -11.20
CA ILE A 314 -6.57 17.71 -11.36
C ILE A 314 -7.03 18.95 -12.11
N GLY A 315 -8.14 18.85 -12.85
CA GLY A 315 -8.69 19.99 -13.57
C GLY A 315 -9.81 19.62 -14.54
N GLU A 316 -10.30 20.63 -15.24
CA GLU A 316 -11.33 20.50 -16.26
C GLU A 316 -11.05 21.50 -17.38
N LYS A 317 -11.18 21.06 -18.64
CA LYS A 317 -11.02 21.92 -19.81
C LYS A 317 -12.13 21.63 -20.82
N ASN A 318 -12.88 22.66 -21.21
CA ASN A 318 -14.01 22.55 -22.14
C ASN A 318 -15.02 21.44 -21.76
N GLY A 319 -15.27 21.27 -20.46
CA GLY A 319 -16.16 20.23 -19.93
C GLY A 319 -15.56 18.81 -19.87
N VAL A 320 -14.29 18.64 -20.24
CA VAL A 320 -13.55 17.37 -20.11
C VAL A 320 -12.80 17.37 -18.79
N VAL A 321 -13.07 16.37 -17.94
CA VAL A 321 -12.46 16.25 -16.61
C VAL A 321 -11.20 15.41 -16.68
N PHE A 322 -10.12 15.87 -16.04
CA PHE A 322 -8.86 15.14 -15.96
C PHE A 322 -8.69 14.56 -14.55
N ILE A 323 -8.47 13.23 -14.50
CA ILE A 323 -8.36 12.49 -13.25
C ILE A 323 -6.99 11.80 -13.18
N ASP A 324 -6.23 12.13 -12.15
CA ASP A 324 -4.97 11.49 -11.81
C ASP A 324 -5.18 10.33 -10.81
N ASP A 325 -4.90 9.12 -11.30
CA ASP A 325 -4.80 7.90 -10.51
C ASP A 325 -3.46 7.20 -10.81
N SER A 326 -2.35 7.98 -10.86
CA SER A 326 -1.00 7.46 -11.09
C SER A 326 -0.57 6.41 -10.04
N LYS A 327 -1.25 6.33 -8.88
CA LYS A 327 -1.09 5.24 -7.89
C LYS A 327 -1.75 3.92 -8.29
N GLY A 328 -2.56 3.87 -9.34
CA GLY A 328 -3.12 2.65 -9.93
C GLY A 328 -2.04 1.82 -10.63
N THR A 329 -1.14 1.21 -9.87
CA THR A 329 0.05 0.50 -10.38
C THR A 329 -0.16 -1.00 -10.63
N ASN A 330 -1.38 -1.50 -10.47
CA ASN A 330 -1.76 -2.89 -10.73
C ASN A 330 -3.15 -2.95 -11.37
N VAL A 331 -3.47 -4.09 -12.00
CA VAL A 331 -4.72 -4.31 -12.75
C VAL A 331 -5.96 -4.13 -11.88
N GLY A 332 -5.93 -4.65 -10.64
CA GLY A 332 -7.04 -4.53 -9.71
C GLY A 332 -7.36 -3.08 -9.32
N ALA A 333 -6.33 -2.24 -9.11
CA ALA A 333 -6.49 -0.82 -8.79
C ALA A 333 -7.16 -0.07 -9.94
N THR A 334 -6.65 -0.27 -11.15
CA THR A 334 -7.18 0.39 -12.35
C THR A 334 -8.58 -0.09 -12.67
N ALA A 335 -8.89 -1.38 -12.47
CA ALA A 335 -10.24 -1.89 -12.64
C ALA A 335 -11.23 -1.22 -11.66
N ALA A 336 -10.83 -1.05 -10.40
CA ALA A 336 -11.64 -0.38 -9.38
C ALA A 336 -11.83 1.12 -9.65
N ALA A 337 -10.80 1.80 -10.18
CA ALA A 337 -10.88 3.20 -10.58
C ALA A 337 -11.85 3.37 -11.77
N ILE A 338 -11.65 2.60 -12.85
CA ILE A 338 -12.52 2.61 -14.02
C ILE A 338 -13.96 2.29 -13.60
N GLY A 339 -14.19 1.22 -12.82
CA GLY A 339 -15.51 0.80 -12.36
C GLY A 339 -16.25 1.86 -11.55
N GLY A 340 -15.53 2.67 -10.75
CA GLY A 340 -16.12 3.69 -9.88
C GLY A 340 -16.62 4.96 -10.58
N LEU A 341 -16.10 5.29 -11.77
CA LEU A 341 -16.47 6.49 -12.51
C LEU A 341 -17.84 6.34 -13.20
N GLN A 342 -18.56 7.42 -13.47
CA GLN A 342 -19.92 7.34 -14.06
C GLN A 342 -19.96 7.74 -15.54
N SER A 343 -19.01 8.55 -16.01
CA SER A 343 -18.96 9.04 -17.38
C SER A 343 -18.13 8.14 -18.31
N PRO A 344 -18.37 8.19 -19.63
CA PRO A 344 -17.44 7.68 -20.62
C PRO A 344 -16.04 8.28 -20.43
N LEU A 345 -15.01 7.49 -20.74
CA LEU A 345 -13.63 7.88 -20.46
C LEU A 345 -12.64 7.50 -21.54
N PHE A 346 -11.51 8.20 -21.53
CA PHE A 346 -10.26 7.83 -22.19
C PHE A 346 -9.30 7.35 -21.10
N ALA A 347 -8.88 6.09 -21.15
CA ALA A 347 -7.96 5.53 -20.16
C ALA A 347 -6.53 5.54 -20.69
N ILE A 348 -5.58 6.05 -19.90
CA ILE A 348 -4.15 5.96 -20.19
C ILE A 348 -3.58 4.78 -19.37
N LEU A 349 -3.14 3.74 -20.08
CA LEU A 349 -2.59 2.50 -19.50
C LEU A 349 -1.13 2.30 -19.90
N GLY A 350 -0.36 1.64 -19.04
CA GLY A 350 0.97 1.13 -19.36
C GLY A 350 2.12 1.70 -18.50
N GLY A 351 3.31 1.17 -18.77
CA GLY A 351 4.48 1.22 -17.89
C GLY A 351 5.12 -0.17 -17.71
N LEU A 352 5.68 -0.43 -16.52
CA LEU A 352 6.18 -1.75 -16.11
C LEU A 352 5.09 -2.58 -15.39
N GLY A 353 4.57 -3.59 -16.08
CA GLY A 353 3.43 -4.43 -15.69
C GLY A 353 3.73 -5.59 -14.74
N LYS A 354 5.00 -5.90 -14.47
CA LYS A 354 5.41 -6.95 -13.50
C LYS A 354 4.80 -8.34 -13.72
N GLY A 355 4.53 -8.70 -14.99
CA GLY A 355 4.00 -10.02 -15.34
C GLY A 355 2.53 -10.27 -14.99
N GLN A 356 1.74 -9.21 -14.73
CA GLN A 356 0.30 -9.32 -14.49
C GLN A 356 -0.49 -9.71 -15.77
N ASP A 357 -1.65 -10.33 -15.57
CA ASP A 357 -2.66 -10.49 -16.63
C ASP A 357 -3.55 -9.24 -16.74
N PHE A 358 -3.57 -8.60 -17.91
CA PHE A 358 -4.39 -7.39 -18.16
C PHE A 358 -5.80 -7.68 -18.69
N THR A 359 -6.13 -8.94 -19.01
CA THR A 359 -7.46 -9.32 -19.52
C THR A 359 -8.63 -8.91 -18.61
N PRO A 360 -8.50 -8.86 -17.26
CA PRO A 360 -9.61 -8.40 -16.40
C PRO A 360 -10.06 -6.96 -16.67
N LEU A 361 -9.18 -6.11 -17.21
CA LEU A 361 -9.53 -4.72 -17.55
C LEU A 361 -10.57 -4.67 -18.69
N ALA A 362 -10.64 -5.68 -19.56
CA ALA A 362 -11.57 -5.70 -20.69
C ALA A 362 -13.03 -5.58 -20.23
N ALA A 363 -13.39 -6.23 -19.12
CA ALA A 363 -14.76 -6.22 -18.61
C ALA A 363 -15.21 -4.83 -18.15
N VAL A 364 -14.33 -4.07 -17.49
CA VAL A 364 -14.64 -2.73 -16.96
C VAL A 364 -14.50 -1.62 -18.00
N LEU A 365 -13.68 -1.84 -19.05
CA LEU A 365 -13.52 -0.91 -20.17
C LEU A 365 -14.68 -1.02 -21.16
N ARG A 366 -15.23 -2.22 -21.37
CA ARG A 366 -16.29 -2.47 -22.35
C ARG A 366 -17.52 -1.59 -22.10
N GLY A 367 -17.91 -0.83 -23.12
CA GLY A 367 -19.07 0.07 -23.05
C GLY A 367 -18.86 1.35 -22.24
N LYS A 368 -17.66 1.55 -21.66
CA LYS A 368 -17.33 2.71 -20.83
C LYS A 368 -16.18 3.53 -21.39
N ALA A 369 -15.12 2.86 -21.85
CA ALA A 369 -13.99 3.53 -22.46
C ALA A 369 -14.27 3.84 -23.93
N LYS A 370 -14.07 5.09 -24.33
CA LYS A 370 -14.09 5.53 -25.73
C LYS A 370 -12.81 5.11 -26.45
N ALA A 371 -11.67 5.23 -25.79
CA ALA A 371 -10.39 4.68 -26.24
C ALA A 371 -9.45 4.41 -25.05
N VAL A 372 -8.44 3.58 -25.29
CA VAL A 372 -7.34 3.28 -24.39
C VAL A 372 -6.03 3.72 -25.04
N LEU A 373 -5.24 4.49 -24.31
CA LEU A 373 -3.99 5.06 -24.76
C LEU A 373 -2.86 4.34 -24.05
N LEU A 374 -2.03 3.64 -24.82
CA LEU A 374 -1.02 2.72 -24.34
C LEU A 374 0.35 3.39 -24.35
N ILE A 375 1.04 3.38 -23.21
CA ILE A 375 2.38 3.95 -23.05
C ILE A 375 3.34 2.94 -22.39
N GLY A 376 4.64 3.15 -22.57
CA GLY A 376 5.68 2.44 -21.82
C GLY A 376 5.92 1.00 -22.22
N ARG A 377 6.73 0.31 -21.42
CA ARG A 377 7.36 -0.97 -21.73
C ARG A 377 6.37 -2.07 -22.09
N ASP A 378 5.31 -2.23 -21.30
CA ASP A 378 4.36 -3.34 -21.45
C ASP A 378 3.10 -2.98 -22.26
N ALA A 379 3.08 -1.82 -22.93
CA ALA A 379 2.02 -1.47 -23.89
C ALA A 379 1.72 -2.58 -24.91
N PRO A 380 2.71 -3.29 -25.50
CA PRO A 380 2.42 -4.40 -26.42
C PRO A 380 1.69 -5.58 -25.77
N GLN A 381 1.94 -5.87 -24.48
CA GLN A 381 1.24 -6.92 -23.75
C GLN A 381 -0.21 -6.50 -23.50
N ILE A 382 -0.42 -5.28 -22.97
CA ILE A 382 -1.76 -4.73 -22.72
C ILE A 382 -2.60 -4.72 -24.00
N ARG A 383 -1.99 -4.36 -25.14
CA ARG A 383 -2.66 -4.40 -26.44
C ARG A 383 -3.17 -5.80 -26.79
N ARG A 384 -2.36 -6.83 -26.57
CA ARG A 384 -2.75 -8.22 -26.85
C ARG A 384 -3.92 -8.63 -25.97
N ASP A 385 -3.82 -8.38 -24.67
CA ASP A 385 -4.80 -8.80 -23.67
C ASP A 385 -6.14 -8.06 -23.85
N LEU A 386 -6.12 -6.82 -24.36
CA LEU A 386 -7.33 -6.01 -24.60
C LEU A 386 -7.85 -6.05 -26.05
N SER A 387 -7.22 -6.80 -26.95
CA SER A 387 -7.60 -6.85 -28.36
C SER A 387 -9.07 -7.25 -28.59
N GLY A 388 -9.63 -8.10 -27.71
CA GLY A 388 -11.04 -8.53 -27.72
C GLY A 388 -12.00 -7.67 -26.90
N ALA A 389 -11.55 -6.55 -26.31
CA ALA A 389 -12.38 -5.72 -25.44
C ALA A 389 -13.45 -4.91 -26.20
N GLY A 390 -13.24 -4.68 -27.51
CA GLY A 390 -14.11 -3.85 -28.34
C GLY A 390 -13.92 -2.35 -28.10
N VAL A 391 -12.72 -1.93 -27.70
CA VAL A 391 -12.35 -0.53 -27.43
C VAL A 391 -11.17 -0.15 -28.33
N GLU A 392 -11.14 1.07 -28.83
CA GLU A 392 -10.02 1.58 -29.63
C GLU A 392 -8.74 1.62 -28.78
N LEU A 393 -7.65 1.02 -29.29
CA LEU A 393 -6.34 0.96 -28.61
C LEU A 393 -5.31 1.77 -29.39
N ILE A 394 -4.79 2.84 -28.79
CA ILE A 394 -3.89 3.81 -29.43
C ILE A 394 -2.52 3.75 -28.76
N ASP A 395 -1.45 3.45 -29.51
CA ASP A 395 -0.09 3.51 -28.97
C ASP A 395 0.39 4.96 -28.93
N CYS A 396 1.04 5.34 -27.82
CA CYS A 396 1.62 6.66 -27.62
C CYS A 396 3.05 6.50 -27.08
N ALA A 397 4.00 7.25 -27.62
CA ALA A 397 5.40 7.18 -27.18
C ALA A 397 5.61 7.84 -25.81
N THR A 398 4.75 8.81 -25.45
CA THR A 398 4.87 9.60 -24.23
C THR A 398 3.52 9.85 -23.56
N LEU A 399 3.53 10.16 -22.26
CA LEU A 399 2.32 10.53 -21.52
C LEU A 399 1.70 11.83 -22.07
N GLN A 400 2.51 12.79 -22.51
CA GLN A 400 2.07 14.04 -23.13
C GLN A 400 1.37 13.81 -24.46
N GLU A 401 1.85 12.85 -25.26
CA GLU A 401 1.18 12.42 -26.49
C GLU A 401 -0.17 11.77 -26.17
N ALA A 402 -0.22 10.88 -25.17
CA ALA A 402 -1.47 10.26 -24.75
C ALA A 402 -2.49 11.33 -24.30
N VAL A 403 -2.11 12.26 -23.42
CA VAL A 403 -2.99 13.34 -22.95
C VAL A 403 -3.56 14.16 -24.12
N ARG A 404 -2.71 14.56 -25.08
CA ARG A 404 -3.15 15.29 -26.28
C ARG A 404 -4.08 14.46 -27.17
N ALA A 405 -3.76 13.19 -27.39
CA ALA A 405 -4.55 12.30 -28.22
C ALA A 405 -5.93 12.01 -27.62
N ALA A 406 -6.02 11.86 -26.29
CA ALA A 406 -7.28 11.70 -25.57
C ALA A 406 -8.12 12.97 -25.66
N TYR A 407 -7.53 14.13 -25.31
CA TYR A 407 -8.25 15.39 -25.30
C TYR A 407 -8.79 15.80 -26.69
N ALA A 408 -8.02 15.56 -27.75
CA ALA A 408 -8.45 15.85 -29.13
C ALA A 408 -9.70 15.04 -29.57
N ARG A 409 -9.99 13.93 -28.90
CA ARG A 409 -11.16 13.06 -29.16
C ARG A 409 -12.27 13.22 -28.13
N ALA A 410 -11.98 13.85 -27.00
CA ALA A 410 -12.92 14.01 -25.91
C ALA A 410 -13.97 15.08 -26.20
N GLN A 411 -15.16 14.86 -25.66
CA GLN A 411 -16.29 15.78 -25.70
C GLN A 411 -16.62 16.24 -24.28
N SER A 412 -17.33 17.37 -24.16
CA SER A 412 -17.84 17.83 -22.87
C SER A 412 -18.63 16.71 -22.17
N GLY A 413 -18.30 16.47 -20.89
CA GLY A 413 -18.82 15.37 -20.08
C GLY A 413 -17.92 14.13 -20.02
N ASP A 414 -16.91 14.02 -20.88
CA ASP A 414 -15.94 12.92 -20.86
C ASP A 414 -14.86 13.09 -19.79
N ILE A 415 -14.22 11.97 -19.46
CA ILE A 415 -13.08 11.91 -18.54
C ILE A 415 -11.81 11.49 -19.28
N VAL A 416 -10.69 12.13 -18.99
CA VAL A 416 -9.34 11.62 -19.28
C VAL A 416 -8.75 11.10 -17.98
N LEU A 417 -8.56 9.77 -17.90
CA LEU A 417 -8.10 9.07 -16.71
C LEU A 417 -6.68 8.55 -16.92
N LEU A 418 -5.73 9.00 -16.08
CA LEU A 418 -4.46 8.32 -15.89
C LEU A 418 -4.62 7.27 -14.78
N SER A 419 -4.78 6.00 -15.14
CA SER A 419 -4.77 4.88 -14.19
C SER A 419 -4.01 3.71 -14.83
N PRO A 420 -2.68 3.64 -14.68
CA PRO A 420 -1.82 2.97 -15.65
C PRO A 420 -1.81 1.43 -15.59
N ALA A 421 -2.35 0.81 -14.54
CA ALA A 421 -2.22 -0.62 -14.22
C ALA A 421 -0.76 -1.14 -14.07
N CYS A 422 0.23 -0.24 -14.15
CA CYS A 422 1.65 -0.54 -14.19
C CYS A 422 2.46 0.37 -13.25
N ALA A 423 3.59 -0.16 -12.77
CA ALA A 423 4.63 0.65 -12.14
C ALA A 423 5.25 1.64 -13.15
N SER A 424 5.88 2.70 -12.65
CA SER A 424 6.33 3.84 -13.46
C SER A 424 7.81 3.81 -13.84
N PHE A 425 8.59 2.88 -13.30
CA PHE A 425 10.07 2.93 -13.31
C PHE A 425 10.71 2.70 -14.68
N ASP A 426 9.93 2.37 -15.71
CA ASP A 426 10.40 2.26 -17.08
C ASP A 426 10.47 3.63 -17.80
N MET A 427 9.66 4.60 -17.38
CA MET A 427 9.56 5.93 -18.01
C MET A 427 9.77 7.09 -17.03
N PHE A 428 9.69 6.87 -15.72
CA PHE A 428 9.67 7.91 -14.69
C PHE A 428 10.42 7.48 -13.42
N ASP A 429 10.84 8.45 -12.61
CA ASP A 429 11.52 8.18 -11.32
C ASP A 429 10.58 7.59 -10.25
N GLY A 430 9.28 7.67 -10.48
CA GLY A 430 8.25 7.20 -9.56
C GLY A 430 6.86 7.68 -9.98
N TYR A 431 5.82 7.17 -9.30
CA TYR A 431 4.44 7.54 -9.61
C TYR A 431 4.18 9.05 -9.41
N ALA A 432 4.91 9.71 -8.50
CA ALA A 432 4.81 11.14 -8.23
C ALA A 432 5.36 11.96 -9.42
N HIS A 433 6.49 11.56 -10.00
CA HIS A 433 7.01 12.15 -11.22
C HIS A 433 6.02 11.91 -12.38
N ARG A 434 5.49 10.70 -12.54
CA ARG A 434 4.45 10.42 -13.56
C ARG A 434 3.20 11.29 -13.41
N SER A 435 2.74 11.52 -12.18
CA SER A 435 1.64 12.42 -11.88
C SER A 435 1.96 13.88 -12.23
N ALA A 436 3.14 14.38 -11.87
CA ALA A 436 3.57 15.72 -12.22
C ALA A 436 3.57 15.93 -13.74
N VAL A 437 4.08 14.96 -14.51
CA VAL A 437 4.06 14.99 -15.98
C VAL A 437 2.63 15.00 -16.53
N PHE A 438 1.69 14.28 -15.91
CA PHE A 438 0.27 14.33 -16.29
C PHE A 438 -0.35 15.71 -16.06
N ALA A 439 -0.08 16.32 -14.91
CA ALA A 439 -0.56 17.66 -14.58
C ALA A 439 0.05 18.73 -15.51
N GLU A 440 1.34 18.63 -15.84
CA GLU A 440 2.01 19.49 -16.81
C GLU A 440 1.43 19.31 -18.22
N ALA A 441 1.19 18.07 -18.63
CA ALA A 441 0.57 17.77 -19.92
C ALA A 441 -0.86 18.35 -20.02
N PHE A 442 -1.64 18.27 -18.93
CA PHE A 442 -2.96 18.90 -18.84
C PHE A 442 -2.86 20.43 -18.94
N ALA A 443 -1.93 21.05 -18.21
CA ALA A 443 -1.73 22.49 -18.25
C ALA A 443 -1.29 23.01 -19.63
N ALA A 444 -0.66 22.16 -20.44
CA ALA A 444 -0.19 22.48 -21.79
C ALA A 444 -1.24 22.24 -22.91
N LEU A 445 -2.37 21.59 -22.61
CA LEU A 445 -3.52 21.53 -23.51
C LEU A 445 -4.09 22.93 -23.71
#